data_AF-A0A2T5B1Q9-F1
#
_entry.id   AF-A0A2T5B1Q9-F1
#
_cell.length_a   1.000
_cell.length_b   1.000
_cell.length_c   1.000
_cell.angle_alpha   90.00
_cell.angle_beta   90.00
_cell.angle_gamma   90.00
#
_symmetry.space_group_name_H-M   'P 1'
#
loop_
_entity.id
_entity.type
_entity.pdbx_description
1 polymer ?
#
loop_
_entity_poly.entity_id
_entity_poly.type
_entity_poly.pdbx_seq_one_letter_code
_entity_poly.pdbx_strand_id
1 'polypeptide(L)'
;MRASARRISALVTTGLSLAALATLSTGTAQAANPCWWGDGGQHMYCNNVVGATVYAEPNTSHPVGTMYSNPSWFECRTDSGAYVGGPHPYRWEYTEADNGQWGYMKDTDIYSETDPLTEYIGNGIPQPC
;
A
#
# COMPACT_ATOMS: atom_id res chain seq x y z
N MET A 1 -27.88 -55.06 58.78
CA MET A 1 -27.49 -53.86 59.55
C MET A 1 -27.53 -52.65 58.62
N ARG A 2 -28.22 -51.60 59.10
CA ARG A 2 -28.30 -50.17 58.76
C ARG A 2 -27.60 -49.61 57.49
N ALA A 3 -28.38 -48.75 56.84
CA ALA A 3 -28.15 -47.85 55.71
C ALA A 3 -26.92 -46.92 55.81
N SER A 4 -26.45 -46.38 54.68
CA SER A 4 -26.72 -44.98 54.30
C SER A 4 -26.02 -44.56 53.01
N ALA A 5 -26.72 -43.72 52.26
CA ALA A 5 -26.41 -43.28 50.92
C ALA A 5 -25.59 -41.98 50.89
N ARG A 6 -24.95 -41.75 49.73
CA ARG A 6 -24.90 -40.47 48.99
C ARG A 6 -24.04 -39.35 49.61
N ARG A 7 -23.08 -38.81 48.85
CA ARG A 7 -23.25 -37.59 48.02
C ARG A 7 -21.92 -37.14 47.40
N ILE A 8 -22.08 -36.69 46.17
CA ILE A 8 -21.11 -35.98 45.32
C ILE A 8 -20.79 -34.63 45.98
N SER A 9 -19.52 -34.26 46.06
CA SER A 9 -19.11 -32.89 46.39
C SER A 9 -18.40 -32.29 45.19
N ALA A 10 -19.02 -31.25 44.64
CA ALA A 10 -18.66 -30.56 43.42
C ALA A 10 -17.52 -29.56 43.64
N LEU A 11 -16.76 -29.33 42.56
CA LEU A 11 -15.81 -28.23 42.38
C LEU A 11 -16.46 -26.87 42.65
N VAL A 12 -15.73 -25.97 43.32
CA VAL A 12 -15.86 -24.52 43.13
C VAL A 12 -14.47 -23.91 43.11
N THR A 13 -13.87 -23.81 41.93
CA THR A 13 -12.71 -22.95 41.65
C THR A 13 -13.23 -21.67 41.01
N THR A 14 -13.53 -20.65 41.81
CA THR A 14 -13.81 -19.30 41.31
C THR A 14 -12.48 -18.61 41.01
N GLY A 15 -12.00 -18.73 39.77
CA GLY A 15 -10.92 -17.91 39.25
C GLY A 15 -11.43 -16.49 38.98
N LEU A 16 -10.90 -15.49 39.69
CA LEU A 16 -11.05 -14.09 39.34
C LEU A 16 -10.19 -13.79 38.10
N SER A 17 -10.80 -13.71 36.94
CA SER A 17 -10.14 -13.21 35.74
C SER A 17 -10.09 -11.67 35.81
N LEU A 18 -8.93 -11.09 36.18
CA LEU A 18 -8.67 -9.67 35.96
C LEU A 18 -8.58 -9.43 34.44
N ALA A 19 -9.62 -8.85 33.84
CA ALA A 19 -9.56 -8.31 32.50
C ALA A 19 -8.73 -7.01 32.52
N ALA A 20 -7.42 -7.12 32.28
CA ALA A 20 -6.58 -5.96 32.03
C ALA A 20 -6.96 -5.35 30.68
N LEU A 21 -7.67 -4.22 30.71
CA LEU A 21 -7.90 -3.36 29.54
C LEU A 21 -6.57 -2.71 29.17
N ALA A 22 -5.77 -3.41 28.37
CA ALA A 22 -4.63 -2.81 27.70
C ALA A 22 -5.17 -1.78 26.70
N THR A 23 -4.95 -0.50 26.98
CA THR A 23 -5.12 0.58 26.00
C THR A 23 -4.10 0.37 24.90
N LEU A 24 -4.51 -0.28 23.81
CA LEU A 24 -3.70 -0.35 22.60
C LEU A 24 -3.54 1.08 22.08
N SER A 25 -2.30 1.55 22.01
CA SER A 25 -1.98 2.77 21.27
C SER A 25 -2.29 2.49 19.80
N THR A 26 -3.43 2.99 19.32
CA THR A 26 -3.69 3.08 17.89
C THR A 26 -2.77 4.16 17.36
N GLY A 27 -1.67 3.76 16.71
CA GLY A 27 -0.75 4.71 16.07
C GLY A 27 -1.53 5.67 15.18
N THR A 28 -1.21 6.96 15.24
CA THR A 28 -1.77 7.95 14.32
C THR A 28 -1.19 7.70 12.94
N ALA A 29 -2.02 7.33 11.97
CA ALA A 29 -1.61 7.30 10.58
C ALA A 29 -1.22 8.73 10.16
N GLN A 30 0.04 8.93 9.78
CA GLN A 30 0.47 10.19 9.19
C GLN A 30 0.02 10.21 7.73
N ALA A 31 -0.60 11.31 7.30
CA ALA A 31 -0.94 11.51 5.90
C ALA A 31 0.35 11.54 5.07
N ALA A 32 0.36 10.81 3.95
CA ALA A 32 1.46 10.85 3.00
C ALA A 32 1.55 12.24 2.37
N ASN A 33 2.77 12.71 2.11
CA ASN A 33 2.97 13.97 1.38
C ASN A 33 2.52 13.77 -0.08
N PRO A 34 1.71 14.65 -0.66
CA PRO A 34 1.25 14.48 -2.03
C PRO A 34 2.42 14.52 -3.00
N CYS A 35 2.31 13.79 -4.11
CA CYS A 35 3.15 14.04 -5.27
C CYS A 35 3.02 15.50 -5.71
N TRP A 36 4.09 16.08 -6.25
CA TRP A 36 4.17 17.50 -6.58
C TRP A 36 4.67 17.72 -8.01
N TRP A 37 4.26 18.82 -8.64
CA TRP A 37 4.81 19.20 -9.93
C TRP A 37 6.28 19.61 -9.79
N GLY A 38 7.15 19.02 -10.62
CA GLY A 38 8.54 19.43 -10.69
C GLY A 38 8.71 20.81 -11.33
N ASP A 39 9.90 21.38 -11.16
CA ASP A 39 10.27 22.62 -11.83
C ASP A 39 10.14 22.45 -13.36
N GLY A 40 9.26 23.24 -13.97
CA GLY A 40 8.92 23.14 -15.39
C GLY A 40 7.55 22.52 -15.67
N GLY A 41 6.88 21.93 -14.67
CA GLY A 41 5.48 21.49 -14.77
C GLY A 41 5.21 20.36 -15.77
N GLN A 42 6.25 19.64 -16.19
CA GLN A 42 6.14 18.56 -17.18
C GLN A 42 5.80 17.22 -16.55
N HIS A 43 6.35 16.93 -15.37
CA HIS A 43 6.12 15.68 -14.66
C HIS A 43 5.80 15.93 -13.20
N MET A 44 5.04 15.00 -12.61
CA MET A 44 4.83 14.95 -11.17
C MET A 44 5.89 14.06 -10.52
N TYR A 45 6.44 14.53 -9.42
CA TYR A 45 7.45 13.85 -8.62
C TYR A 45 6.81 13.28 -7.36
N CYS A 46 7.22 12.07 -7.01
CA CYS A 46 6.77 11.35 -5.83
C CYS A 46 8.00 10.78 -5.11
N ASN A 47 7.97 10.70 -3.77
CA ASN A 47 8.96 9.90 -3.06
C ASN A 47 8.62 8.43 -3.19
N ASN A 48 9.59 7.59 -3.54
CA ASN A 48 9.40 6.17 -3.81
C ASN A 48 10.44 5.29 -3.10
N VAL A 49 10.16 3.98 -3.06
CA VAL A 49 11.11 2.96 -2.63
C VAL A 49 12.26 2.90 -3.63
N VAL A 50 13.49 3.12 -3.15
CA VAL A 50 14.71 2.93 -3.95
C VAL A 50 14.89 1.44 -4.22
N GLY A 51 15.11 1.08 -5.49
CA GLY A 51 15.19 -0.30 -5.96
C GLY A 51 13.83 -0.92 -6.32
N ALA A 52 12.75 -0.12 -6.39
CA ALA A 52 11.44 -0.61 -6.79
C ALA A 52 11.45 -1.13 -8.25
N THR A 53 10.69 -2.20 -8.51
CA THR A 53 10.61 -2.81 -9.84
C THR A 53 9.59 -2.08 -10.70
N VAL A 54 9.94 -1.85 -11.97
CA VAL A 54 9.04 -1.32 -13.00
C VAL A 54 8.65 -2.46 -13.94
N TYR A 55 7.37 -2.53 -14.28
CA TYR A 55 6.77 -3.62 -15.06
C TYR A 55 6.20 -3.12 -16.39
N ALA A 56 6.24 -3.93 -17.46
CA ALA A 56 5.77 -3.53 -18.79
C ALA A 56 4.27 -3.16 -18.83
N GLU A 57 3.51 -3.77 -17.94
CA GLU A 57 2.07 -3.65 -17.79
C GLU A 57 1.77 -3.45 -16.30
N PRO A 58 0.57 -2.99 -15.89
CA PRO A 58 0.19 -2.84 -14.49
C PRO A 58 -0.11 -4.20 -13.84
N ASN A 59 0.87 -5.11 -13.90
CA ASN A 59 0.89 -6.45 -13.33
C ASN A 59 2.33 -6.86 -13.00
N THR A 60 2.52 -7.94 -12.25
CA THR A 60 3.84 -8.36 -11.75
C THR A 60 4.57 -9.38 -12.63
N SER A 61 4.06 -9.68 -13.83
CA SER A 61 4.55 -10.79 -14.67
C SER A 61 5.78 -10.42 -15.51
N HIS A 62 5.92 -9.15 -15.88
CA HIS A 62 6.90 -8.70 -16.88
C HIS A 62 7.73 -7.51 -16.36
N PRO A 63 8.75 -7.74 -15.51
CA PRO A 63 9.65 -6.67 -15.07
C PRO A 63 10.50 -6.16 -16.24
N VAL A 64 10.59 -4.84 -16.39
CA VAL A 64 11.36 -4.15 -17.46
C VAL A 64 12.52 -3.32 -16.93
N GLY A 65 12.51 -2.97 -15.65
CA GLY A 65 13.55 -2.15 -15.06
C GLY A 65 13.43 -2.01 -13.55
N THR A 66 14.28 -1.15 -13.00
CA THR A 66 14.34 -0.85 -11.58
C THR A 66 14.52 0.66 -11.42
N MET A 67 13.88 1.23 -10.41
CA MET A 67 13.95 2.64 -10.06
C MET A 67 14.85 2.84 -8.85
N TYR A 68 16.07 3.32 -9.05
CA TYR A 68 17.02 3.70 -8.02
C TYR A 68 16.97 5.19 -7.67
N SER A 69 16.34 6.01 -8.51
CA SER A 69 16.07 7.41 -8.23
C SER A 69 15.01 7.59 -7.12
N ASN A 70 15.17 8.66 -6.34
CA ASN A 70 14.21 9.14 -5.35
C ASN A 70 14.51 10.63 -5.05
N PRO A 71 13.55 11.56 -5.23
CA PRO A 71 12.22 11.33 -5.80
C PRO A 71 12.29 10.92 -7.28
N SER A 72 11.29 10.14 -7.71
CA SER A 72 11.11 9.76 -9.13
C SER A 72 9.94 10.52 -9.72
N TRP A 73 9.95 10.67 -11.03
CA TRP A 73 8.84 11.29 -11.75
C TRP A 73 7.89 10.24 -12.33
N PHE A 74 6.61 10.59 -12.40
CA PHE A 74 5.54 9.74 -12.88
C PHE A 74 4.65 10.57 -13.80
N GLU A 75 4.21 9.95 -14.88
CA GLU A 75 3.40 10.62 -15.91
C GLU A 75 1.94 10.62 -15.49
N CYS A 76 1.46 9.49 -15.00
CA CYS A 76 0.05 9.25 -14.75
C CYS A 76 -0.18 7.97 -13.93
N ARG A 77 -1.43 7.70 -13.55
CA ARG A 77 -1.84 6.53 -12.76
C ARG A 77 -2.99 5.76 -13.41
N THR A 78 -3.12 4.48 -13.09
CA THR A 78 -4.29 3.65 -13.42
C THR A 78 -4.75 2.88 -12.19
N ASP A 79 -6.06 2.82 -11.95
CA ASP A 79 -6.68 2.07 -10.84
C ASP A 79 -7.23 0.69 -11.29
N SER A 80 -6.84 0.24 -12.49
CA SER A 80 -7.37 -0.97 -13.15
C SER A 80 -6.35 -2.11 -13.27
N GLY A 81 -5.20 -1.99 -12.58
CA GLY A 81 -4.14 -2.98 -12.62
C GLY A 81 -4.38 -4.22 -11.75
N ALA A 82 -3.37 -5.08 -11.66
CA ALA A 82 -3.36 -6.21 -10.76
C ALA A 82 -3.37 -5.75 -9.29
N TYR A 83 -3.87 -6.60 -8.39
CA TYR A 83 -3.89 -6.29 -6.95
C TYR A 83 -2.47 -6.17 -6.38
N VAL A 84 -2.18 -5.05 -5.73
CA VAL A 84 -0.90 -4.73 -5.07
C VAL A 84 -1.05 -4.50 -3.57
N GLY A 85 -2.27 -4.28 -3.08
CA GLY A 85 -2.55 -3.99 -1.68
C GLY A 85 -2.42 -2.50 -1.33
N GLY A 86 -2.38 -2.18 -0.03
CA GLY A 86 -2.36 -0.79 0.42
C GLY A 86 -3.73 -0.08 0.32
N PRO A 87 -3.75 1.25 0.49
CA PRO A 87 -4.97 2.07 0.41
C PRO A 87 -5.61 2.09 -0.99
N HIS A 88 -4.79 1.93 -2.03
CA HIS A 88 -5.19 1.93 -3.44
C HIS A 88 -4.86 0.56 -4.08
N PRO A 89 -5.69 -0.48 -3.86
CA PRO A 89 -5.25 -1.85 -4.02
C PRO A 89 -4.98 -2.30 -5.44
N TYR A 90 -5.42 -1.54 -6.44
CA TYR A 90 -5.28 -1.83 -7.87
C TYR A 90 -4.56 -0.71 -8.62
N ARG A 91 -3.89 0.18 -7.88
CA ARG A 91 -3.25 1.37 -8.44
C ARG A 91 -1.80 1.12 -8.85
N TRP A 92 -1.47 1.65 -10.02
CA TRP A 92 -0.15 1.61 -10.62
C TRP A 92 0.18 2.94 -11.29
N GLU A 93 1.45 3.33 -11.21
CA GLU A 93 1.95 4.61 -11.71
C GLU A 93 2.90 4.41 -12.88
N TYR A 94 2.59 5.07 -14.00
CA TYR A 94 3.37 4.99 -15.22
C TYR A 94 4.59 5.90 -15.14
N THR A 95 5.77 5.36 -15.48
CA THR A 95 7.07 6.02 -15.32
C THR A 95 8.11 5.42 -16.28
N GLU A 96 9.28 6.04 -16.34
CA GLU A 96 10.46 5.52 -17.01
C GLU A 96 11.47 5.03 -15.96
N ALA A 97 11.81 3.74 -15.99
CA ALA A 97 12.85 3.18 -15.13
C ALA A 97 14.22 3.77 -15.47
N ASP A 98 15.19 3.66 -14.55
CA ASP A 98 16.53 4.24 -14.74
C ASP A 98 17.32 3.66 -15.94
N ASN A 99 16.88 2.53 -16.50
CA ASN A 99 17.43 1.94 -17.73
C ASN A 99 16.74 2.47 -19.02
N GLY A 100 15.87 3.47 -18.91
CA GLY A 100 15.13 4.08 -20.02
C GLY A 100 13.92 3.26 -20.51
N GLN A 101 13.53 2.19 -19.79
CA GLN A 101 12.35 1.42 -20.14
C GLN A 101 11.11 2.00 -19.46
N TRP A 102 10.06 2.23 -20.24
CA TRP A 102 8.78 2.67 -19.75
C TRP A 102 7.96 1.53 -19.18
N GLY A 103 7.21 1.82 -18.12
CA GLY A 103 6.34 0.84 -17.49
C GLY A 103 5.66 1.37 -16.25
N TYR A 104 5.17 0.47 -15.43
CA TYR A 104 4.35 0.75 -14.27
C TYR A 104 5.08 0.34 -12.99
N MET A 105 5.10 1.24 -12.01
CA MET A 105 5.44 0.96 -10.62
C MET A 105 4.16 0.70 -9.83
N LYS A 106 4.26 -0.08 -8.76
CA LYS A 106 3.13 -0.32 -7.84
C LYS A 106 2.95 0.90 -6.93
N ASP A 107 1.70 1.28 -6.65
CA ASP A 107 1.40 2.36 -5.68
C ASP A 107 2.01 2.06 -4.30
N THR A 108 2.03 0.79 -3.90
CA THR A 108 2.63 0.35 -2.63
C THR A 108 4.15 0.58 -2.53
N ASP A 109 4.82 0.82 -3.66
CA ASP A 109 6.25 1.16 -3.70
C ASP A 109 6.47 2.68 -3.75
N ILE A 110 5.41 3.47 -3.56
CA ILE A 110 5.42 4.94 -3.50
C ILE A 110 5.01 5.39 -2.10
N TYR A 111 5.80 6.27 -1.50
CA TYR A 111 5.54 6.82 -0.15
C TYR A 111 4.65 8.05 -0.19
N SER A 112 4.69 8.79 -1.29
CA SER A 112 3.87 9.97 -1.52
C SER A 112 2.43 9.59 -1.86
N GLU A 113 1.48 10.47 -1.54
CA GLU A 113 0.09 10.28 -1.98
C GLU A 113 0.00 10.50 -3.50
N THR A 114 -0.53 9.50 -4.20
CA THR A 114 -0.60 9.42 -5.67
C THR A 114 -1.91 9.94 -6.24
N ASP A 115 -2.90 10.28 -5.40
CA ASP A 115 -4.15 10.90 -5.84
C ASP A 115 -4.03 12.11 -6.78
N PRO A 116 -3.02 12.98 -6.63
CA PRO A 116 -2.78 14.08 -7.56
C PRO A 116 -2.38 13.66 -8.99
N LEU A 117 -1.90 12.43 -9.23
CA LEU A 117 -1.52 11.97 -10.56
C LEU A 117 -2.75 11.90 -11.48
N THR A 118 -2.57 12.34 -12.72
CA THR A 118 -3.62 12.25 -13.75
C THR A 118 -3.85 10.79 -14.17
N GLU A 119 -5.06 10.46 -14.60
CA GLU A 119 -5.39 9.14 -15.18
C GLU A 119 -5.11 9.06 -16.69
N TYR A 120 -4.54 10.13 -17.27
CA TYR A 120 -4.30 10.26 -18.69
C TYR A 120 -2.87 10.70 -19.00
N ILE A 121 -2.29 10.18 -20.09
CA ILE A 121 -0.96 10.54 -20.59
C ILE A 121 -1.00 11.86 -21.38
N GLY A 122 -0.12 12.81 -21.05
CA GLY A 122 0.23 13.98 -21.87
C GLY A 122 -0.61 15.26 -21.67
N ASN A 123 -0.10 16.36 -22.27
CA ASN A 123 -0.66 17.73 -22.27
C ASN A 123 -1.96 17.87 -23.10
N GLY A 124 -3.01 17.10 -22.80
CA GLY A 124 -4.36 17.30 -23.35
C GLY A 124 -4.83 16.33 -24.44
N ILE A 125 -4.19 15.17 -24.62
CA ILE A 125 -4.78 14.05 -25.36
C ILE A 125 -5.16 12.97 -24.34
N PRO A 126 -6.45 12.66 -24.15
CA PRO A 126 -6.86 11.64 -23.19
C PRO A 126 -6.50 10.25 -23.75
N GLN A 127 -5.29 9.78 -23.47
CA GLN A 127 -4.96 8.37 -23.56
C GLN A 127 -4.93 7.84 -22.13
N PRO A 128 -5.69 6.77 -21.81
CA PRO A 128 -5.62 6.18 -20.49
C PRO A 128 -4.19 5.70 -20.22
N CYS A 129 -3.81 5.76 -18.95
CA CYS A 129 -2.79 4.88 -18.43
C CYS A 129 -3.36 3.45 -18.35
#